data_AF-E0I372-F1
#
_entry.id   AF-E0I372-F1
#
_cell.length_a   1.000
_cell.length_b   1.000
_cell.length_c   1.000
_cell.angle_alpha   90.00
_cell.angle_beta   90.00
_cell.angle_gamma   90.00
#
_symmetry.space_group_name_H-M   'P 1'
#
loop_
_entity.id
_entity.type
_entity.pdbx_description
1 polymer ?
#
loop_
_entity_poly.entity_id
_entity_poly.type
_entity_poly.pdbx_seq_one_letter_code
_entity_poly.pdbx_strand_id
1 'polypeptide(L)' 'MIKEPCGDAAGVRIRAAYAKEAGAREAAMKLHLLRAQEISEDHNGRLSATVNADVVERAFYLIQQTGGVLEPDTV' A
#
# COMPACT_ATOMS: atom_id res chain seq x y z
N MET A 1 26.32 24.93 6.14
CA MET A 1 26.26 23.60 5.53
C MET A 1 24.94 22.98 5.91
N ILE A 2 24.01 22.96 4.96
CA ILE A 2 22.67 22.41 5.10
C ILE A 2 22.84 20.89 5.21
N LYS A 3 22.63 20.34 6.39
CA LYS A 3 22.42 18.90 6.56
C LYS A 3 20.97 18.67 6.15
N GLU A 4 20.74 18.43 4.87
CA GLU A 4 19.45 17.95 4.39
C GLU A 4 19.12 16.69 5.22
N PRO A 5 17.90 16.56 5.77
CA PRO A 5 17.48 15.28 6.31
C PRO A 5 17.34 14.36 5.10
N CYS A 6 18.38 13.59 4.81
CA CYS A 6 18.26 12.34 4.09
C CYS A 6 17.39 11.43 4.97
N GLY A 7 16.08 11.64 4.95
CA GLY A 7 15.11 10.60 5.23
C GLY A 7 14.95 9.88 3.91
N ASP A 8 15.41 8.63 3.85
CA ASP A 8 15.15 7.74 2.73
C ASP A 8 13.66 7.77 2.38
N ALA A 9 13.32 8.50 1.33
CA ALA A 9 12.00 8.47 0.69
C ALA A 9 11.80 7.18 -0.12
N ALA A 10 12.49 6.10 0.25
CA ALA A 10 12.35 4.78 -0.34
C ALA A 10 11.16 4.07 0.31
N GLY A 11 9.94 4.53 -0.01
CA GLY A 11 8.75 3.77 0.35
C GLY A 11 8.75 2.41 -0.36
N VAL A 12 8.24 1.39 0.32
CA VAL A 12 8.03 0.06 -0.24
C VAL A 12 6.73 0.09 -1.03
N ARG A 13 6.83 -0.22 -2.32
CA ARG A 13 5.66 -0.38 -3.17
C ARG A 13 4.98 -1.70 -2.86
N ILE A 14 3.68 -1.65 -2.66
CA ILE A 14 2.83 -2.82 -2.42
C ILE A 14 1.77 -2.86 -3.51
N ARG A 15 1.48 -4.07 -3.99
CA ARG A 15 0.41 -4.35 -4.94
C ARG A 15 -0.46 -5.46 -4.39
N ALA A 16 -1.77 -5.34 -4.55
CA ALA A 16 -2.73 -6.32 -4.10
C ALA A 16 -3.90 -6.43 -5.08
N ALA A 17 -4.42 -7.65 -5.20
CA ALA A 17 -5.63 -7.94 -5.95
C ALA A 17 -6.77 -8.32 -4.99
N TYR A 18 -7.96 -7.82 -5.28
CA TYR A 18 -9.18 -8.06 -4.54
C TYR A 18 -10.21 -8.70 -5.46
N ALA A 19 -10.91 -9.72 -4.95
CA ALA A 19 -12.01 -10.34 -5.69
C ALA A 19 -13.24 -9.41 -5.84
N LYS A 20 -13.33 -8.37 -5.01
CA LYS A 20 -14.44 -7.40 -5.00
C LYS A 20 -13.87 -5.99 -4.84
N GLU A 21 -14.36 -5.05 -5.65
CA GLU A 21 -13.97 -3.63 -5.60
C GLU A 21 -14.12 -3.02 -4.19
N ALA A 22 -15.17 -3.42 -3.45
CA ALA A 22 -15.39 -2.96 -2.09
C ALA A 22 -14.21 -3.24 -1.14
N GLY A 23 -13.50 -4.36 -1.31
CA GLY A 23 -12.32 -4.70 -0.50
C GLY A 23 -11.12 -3.82 -0.84
N ALA A 24 -10.89 -3.55 -2.13
CA ALA A 24 -9.85 -2.64 -2.58
C ALA A 24 -10.08 -1.22 -2.05
N ARG A 25 -11.33 -0.75 -2.10
CA ARG A 25 -11.75 0.56 -1.58
C ARG A 25 -11.57 0.69 -0.08
N GLU A 26 -11.97 -0.33 0.67
CA GLU A 26 -11.75 -0.35 2.12
C GLU A 26 -10.25 -0.31 2.46
N ALA A 27 -9.45 -1.06 1.72
CA ALA A 27 -8.01 -1.10 1.91
C ALA A 27 -7.33 0.23 1.57
N ALA A 28 -7.70 0.89 0.47
CA ALA A 28 -7.20 2.22 0.11
C ALA A 28 -7.46 3.24 1.22
N MET A 29 -8.68 3.26 1.78
CA MET A 29 -9.01 4.13 2.92
C MET A 29 -8.13 3.85 4.14
N LYS A 30 -7.87 2.57 4.46
CA LYS A 30 -7.01 2.21 5.60
C LYS A 30 -5.53 2.52 5.34
N LEU A 31 -5.06 2.40 4.11
CA LEU A 31 -3.70 2.79 3.71
C LEU A 31 -3.50 4.31 3.79
N HIS A 32 -4.53 5.11 3.49
CA HIS A 32 -4.50 6.55 3.73
C HIS A 32 -4.27 6.89 5.21
N LEU A 33 -4.89 6.15 6.13
CA LEU A 33 -4.68 6.33 7.57
C LEU A 33 -3.26 5.94 8.02
N LEU A 34 -2.60 5.04 7.29
CA LEU A 34 -1.19 4.70 7.47
C LEU A 34 -0.22 5.67 6.80
N ARG A 35 -0.70 6.78 6.23
CA ARG A 35 0.10 7.74 5.47
C ARG A 35 0.83 7.10 4.28
N ALA A 36 0.22 6.09 3.67
CA ALA A 36 0.67 5.57 2.40
C ALA A 36 0.57 6.67 1.33
N GLN A 37 1.50 6.63 0.38
CA GLN A 37 1.62 7.55 -0.75
C GLN A 37 1.27 6.80 -2.03
N GLU A 38 1.01 7.55 -3.11
CA GLU A 38 0.73 6.97 -4.44
C GLU A 38 -0.35 5.88 -4.43
N ILE A 39 -1.36 6.02 -3.58
CA ILE A 39 -2.44 5.05 -3.46
C ILE A 39 -3.29 5.14 -4.73
N SER A 40 -3.40 4.03 -5.44
CA SER A 40 -4.21 3.90 -6.64
C SER A 40 -4.98 2.57 -6.58
N GLU A 41 -6.29 2.68 -6.73
CA GLU A 41 -7.18 1.54 -6.92
C GLU A 41 -7.78 1.59 -8.32
N ASP A 42 -7.97 0.42 -8.93
CA ASP A 42 -8.68 0.29 -10.21
C ASP A 42 -10.03 -0.42 -10.03
N HIS A 43 -10.90 -0.30 -11.04
CA HIS A 43 -12.21 -0.95 -11.05
C HIS A 43 -12.12 -2.48 -11.21
N ASN A 44 -10.93 -3.03 -11.46
CA ASN A 44 -10.70 -4.48 -11.52
C ASN A 44 -10.36 -5.05 -10.13
N GLY A 45 -10.39 -4.21 -9.08
CA GLY A 45 -10.05 -4.62 -7.73
C GLY A 45 -8.54 -4.71 -7.48
N ARG A 46 -7.70 -4.06 -8.29
CA ARG A 46 -6.26 -3.93 -8.03
C ARG A 46 -6.01 -2.69 -7.20
N LEU A 47 -5.15 -2.82 -6.22
CA LEU A 47 -4.69 -1.75 -5.34
C LEU A 47 -3.17 -1.68 -5.41
N SER A 48 -2.64 -0.48 -5.55
CA SER A 48 -1.22 -0.20 -5.40
C SER A 48 -1.03 0.97 -4.46
N ALA A 49 0.04 0.92 -3.66
CA ALA A 49 0.41 2.00 -2.77
C ALA A 49 1.91 1.95 -2.46
N THR A 50 2.46 3.08 -2.04
CA THR A 50 3.84 3.20 -1.57
C THR A 50 3.79 3.51 -0.08
N VAL A 51 4.24 2.57 0.76
CA VAL A 51 4.20 2.70 2.23
C VAL A 51 5.60 2.87 2.80
N ASN A 52 5.72 3.50 3.96
CA ASN A 52 7.01 3.53 4.66
C ASN A 52 7.34 2.13 5.21
N ALA A 53 8.63 1.77 5.22
CA ALA A 53 9.13 0.48 5.68
C ALA A 53 8.71 0.13 7.12
N ASP A 54 8.54 1.15 7.97
CA ASP A 54 8.07 1.00 9.37
C ASP A 54 6.62 0.52 9.48
N VAL A 55 5.80 0.69 8.43
CA VAL A 55 4.39 0.29 8.40
C VAL A 55 4.08 -0.79 7.36
N VAL A 56 5.09 -1.34 6.67
CA VAL A 56 4.92 -2.40 5.65
C VAL A 56 4.17 -3.60 6.18
N GLU A 57 4.60 -4.15 7.33
CA GLU A 57 3.95 -5.32 7.92
C GLU A 57 2.48 -5.02 8.23
N ARG A 58 2.20 -3.82 8.75
CA ARG A 58 0.83 -3.39 9.06
C ARG A 58 -0.02 -3.24 7.79
N ALA A 59 0.56 -2.71 6.72
CA ALA A 59 -0.08 -2.63 5.42
C ALA A 59 -0.41 -4.01 4.85
N PHE A 60 0.48 -4.99 5.00
CA PHE A 60 0.24 -6.37 4.59
C PHE A 60 -0.91 -7.01 5.38
N TYR A 61 -0.94 -6.86 6.70
CA TYR A 61 -2.05 -7.36 7.51
C TYR A 61 -3.38 -6.69 7.14
N LEU A 62 -3.39 -5.39 6.86
CA LEU A 62 -4.60 -4.69 6.41
C LEU A 62 -5.12 -5.23 5.08
N ILE A 63 -4.23 -5.50 4.14
CA ILE A 63 -4.59 -6.07 2.84
C ILE A 63 -5.24 -7.44 3.02
N GLN A 64 -4.63 -8.31 3.83
CA GLN A 64 -5.20 -9.63 4.13
C GLN A 64 -6.54 -9.52 4.88
N GLN A 65 -6.66 -8.60 5.84
CA GLN A 65 -7.88 -8.38 6.62
C GLN A 65 -9.04 -7.90 5.75
N THR A 66 -8.74 -7.11 4.71
CA THR A 66 -9.73 -6.61 3.74
C THR A 66 -10.02 -7.61 2.62
N GLY A 67 -9.45 -8.82 2.69
CA GLY A 67 -9.67 -9.90 1.72
C GLY A 67 -8.84 -9.76 0.43
N GLY A 68 -7.79 -8.95 0.46
CA GLY A 68 -6.85 -8.79 -0.64
C GLY A 68 -5.74 -9.82 -0.60
N VAL A 69 -5.21 -10.16 -1.79
CA VAL A 69 -4.05 -11.02 -1.97
C VAL A 69 -2.90 -10.15 -2.45
N LEU A 70 -1.78 -10.15 -1.72
CA LEU A 70 -0.58 -9.45 -2.14
C LEU A 70 -0.06 -10.05 -3.44
N GLU A 71 0.20 -9.20 -4.42
CA GLU A 71 0.86 -9.59 -5.64
C GLU A 71 2.36 -9.44 -5.46
N PRO A 72 3.16 -10.49 -5.68
CA PRO A 72 4.60 -10.35 -5.67
C PRO A 72 5.00 -9.38 -6.78
N ASP A 73 5.95 -8.48 -6.47
CA ASP A 73 6.64 -7.70 -7.49
C ASP A 73 7.40 -8.71 -8.37
N THR A 74 6.77 -9.12 -9.47
CA THR A 74 7.39 -10.01 -10.45
C THR A 74 8.40 -9.15 -11.20
N VAL A 75 9.64 -9.20 -10.72
CA VAL A 75 10.84 -8.62 -11.35
C VAL A 75 11.07 -9.21 -12.73
#